data_AF-A0A1W1W4W6-F1
#
_entry.id   AF-A0A1W1W4W6-F1
#
_cell.length_a   1.000
_cell.length_b   1.000
_cell.length_c   1.000
_cell.angle_alpha   90.00
_cell.angle_beta   90.00
_cell.angle_gamma   90.00
#
_symmetry.space_group_name_H-M   'P 1'
#
loop_
_entity.id
_entity.type
_entity.pdbx_description
1 polymer ?
#
loop_
_entity_poly.entity_id
_entity_poly.type
_entity_poly.pdbx_seq_one_letter_code
_entity_poly.pdbx_strand_id
1 'polypeptide(L)'
;MASLEDYCRTLVGQGNELYIMMGQYGTGGVGSSGARTTLDNGRVTVPQRIWKVIVVLPEGTNDASRVSATTRLIAVDTPNDNSLNTAWGSYRTTVDAIESATGYDLLSAIPASIQTVMEARMDKGPTQ
;
A
#
# COMPACT_ATOMS: atom_id res chain seq x y z
N MET A 1 1.99 8.11 -7.80
CA MET A 1 1.11 6.94 -7.59
C MET A 1 0.73 6.23 -8.89
N ALA A 2 0.52 6.93 -10.01
CA ALA A 2 0.28 6.29 -11.32
C ALA A 2 1.33 5.22 -11.68
N SER A 3 2.61 5.52 -11.43
CA SER A 3 3.74 4.60 -11.64
C SER A 3 3.64 3.28 -10.86
N LEU A 4 3.06 3.27 -9.66
CA LEU A 4 2.84 2.04 -8.91
C LEU A 4 1.70 1.21 -9.54
N GLU A 5 0.67 1.87 -10.04
CA GLU A 5 -0.47 1.19 -10.68
C GLU A 5 -0.09 0.64 -12.05
N ASP A 6 0.76 1.34 -12.79
CA ASP A 6 1.42 0.81 -13.99
C ASP A 6 2.27 -0.43 -13.65
N TYR A 7 3.04 -0.36 -12.58
CA TYR A 7 3.84 -1.51 -12.13
C TYR A 7 2.97 -2.71 -11.76
N CYS A 8 1.84 -2.49 -11.08
CA CYS A 8 0.86 -3.55 -10.82
C CYS A 8 0.35 -4.19 -12.12
N ARG A 9 0.06 -3.39 -13.15
CA ARG A 9 -0.34 -3.92 -14.47
C ARG A 9 0.76 -4.76 -15.11
N THR A 10 2.03 -4.34 -14.99
CA THR A 10 3.16 -5.14 -15.46
C THR A 10 3.24 -6.48 -14.74
N LEU A 11 3.11 -6.51 -13.42
CA LEU A 11 3.14 -7.76 -12.64
C LEU A 11 2.00 -8.69 -13.06
N VAL A 12 0.79 -8.17 -13.27
CA VAL A 12 -0.34 -8.97 -13.76
C VAL A 12 -0.05 -9.53 -15.16
N GLY A 13 0.48 -8.72 -16.07
CA GLY A 13 0.90 -9.17 -17.41
C GLY A 13 2.00 -10.23 -17.42
N GLN A 14 2.72 -10.39 -16.29
CA GLN A 14 3.73 -11.43 -16.10
C GLN A 14 3.16 -12.75 -15.53
N GLY A 15 1.82 -12.89 -15.44
CA GLY A 15 1.16 -14.09 -14.93
C GLY A 15 1.02 -14.10 -13.40
N ASN A 16 0.95 -12.92 -12.78
CA ASN A 16 0.62 -12.79 -11.37
C ASN A 16 -0.83 -12.34 -11.16
N GLU A 17 -1.40 -12.71 -10.02
CA GLU A 17 -2.59 -12.12 -9.43
C GLU A 17 -2.17 -11.19 -8.28
N LEU A 18 -2.89 -10.08 -8.11
CA LEU A 18 -2.57 -9.08 -7.09
C LEU A 18 -3.74 -8.87 -6.15
N TYR A 19 -3.47 -8.97 -4.84
CA TYR A 19 -4.40 -8.56 -3.80
C TYR A 19 -3.99 -7.19 -3.30
N ILE A 20 -4.83 -6.18 -3.55
CA ILE A 20 -4.55 -4.78 -3.24
C ILE A 20 -5.51 -4.30 -2.16
N MET A 21 -4.95 -3.90 -1.02
CA MET A 21 -5.65 -3.16 0.02
C MET A 21 -5.13 -1.73 0.03
N MET A 22 -6.02 -0.75 0.18
CA MET A 22 -5.62 0.64 0.24
C MET A 22 -6.51 1.42 1.18
N GLY A 23 -5.96 2.51 1.69
CA GLY A 23 -6.68 3.41 2.57
C GLY A 23 -5.93 4.71 2.78
N GLN A 24 -6.39 5.46 3.75
CA GLN A 24 -5.86 6.76 4.09
C GLN A 24 -5.96 6.98 5.60
N TYR A 25 -5.09 7.81 6.16
CA TYR A 25 -5.16 8.21 7.55
C TYR A 25 -4.62 9.63 7.77
N GLY A 26 -4.89 10.16 8.96
CA GLY A 26 -4.56 11.54 9.32
C GLY A 26 -5.41 12.58 8.59
N THR A 27 -5.26 13.84 8.98
CA THR A 27 -6.01 14.97 8.42
C THR A 27 -5.04 16.06 7.98
N GLY A 28 -5.18 16.54 6.76
CA GLY A 28 -4.28 17.52 6.16
C GLY A 28 -3.89 17.11 4.75
N GLY A 29 -3.32 17.99 3.95
CA GLY A 29 -2.91 17.67 2.59
C GLY A 29 -2.67 18.93 1.79
N VAL A 30 -1.75 18.87 0.82
CA VAL A 30 -1.32 20.05 0.06
C VAL A 30 -1.64 19.84 -1.41
N GLY A 31 -2.74 20.44 -1.85
CA GLY A 31 -3.13 20.48 -3.25
C GLY A 31 -2.64 21.75 -3.95
N SER A 32 -3.08 21.94 -5.20
CA SER A 32 -2.77 23.14 -5.99
C SER A 32 -3.28 24.45 -5.38
N SER A 33 -4.30 24.36 -4.51
CA SER A 33 -4.86 25.49 -3.75
C SER A 33 -4.26 25.66 -2.35
N GLY A 34 -3.12 25.01 -2.08
CA GLY A 34 -2.43 25.01 -0.79
C GLY A 34 -2.95 23.96 0.19
N ALA A 35 -2.54 24.09 1.45
CA ALA A 35 -2.92 23.16 2.51
C ALA A 35 -4.43 23.21 2.80
N ARG A 36 -5.05 22.04 2.99
CA ARG A 36 -6.46 21.86 3.37
C ARG A 36 -6.61 20.68 4.31
N THR A 37 -7.59 20.78 5.21
CA THR A 37 -8.01 19.69 6.10
C THR A 37 -9.41 19.17 5.76
N THR A 38 -10.23 19.99 5.10
CA THR A 38 -11.56 19.61 4.61
C THR A 38 -11.87 20.25 3.26
N LEU A 39 -12.78 19.63 2.52
CA LEU A 39 -13.43 20.15 1.32
C LEU A 39 -14.94 20.22 1.53
N ASP A 40 -15.62 20.90 0.61
CA ASP A 40 -17.08 20.94 0.53
C ASP A 40 -17.78 21.39 1.82
N ASN A 41 -17.37 22.55 2.34
CA ASN A 41 -17.86 23.11 3.62
C ASN A 41 -17.71 22.15 4.82
N GLY A 42 -16.66 21.32 4.84
CA GLY A 42 -16.39 20.40 5.95
C GLY A 42 -16.96 19.00 5.77
N ARG A 43 -17.71 18.72 4.68
CA ARG A 43 -18.33 17.42 4.44
C ARG A 43 -17.36 16.33 4.02
N VAL A 44 -16.20 16.72 3.51
CA VAL A 44 -15.15 15.79 3.06
C VAL A 44 -13.86 16.10 3.81
N THR A 45 -13.31 15.14 4.54
CA THR A 45 -12.00 15.29 5.19
C THR A 45 -10.87 15.01 4.19
N VAL A 46 -9.85 15.86 4.18
CA VAL A 46 -8.64 15.66 3.36
C VAL A 46 -7.65 14.81 4.15
N PRO A 47 -7.25 13.63 3.64
CA PRO A 47 -6.32 12.73 4.32
C PRO A 47 -4.89 13.23 4.24
N GLN A 48 -4.11 13.09 5.32
CA GLN A 48 -2.69 13.47 5.30
C GLN A 48 -1.82 12.44 4.58
N ARG A 49 -2.21 11.17 4.65
CA ARG A 49 -1.42 10.03 4.19
C ARG A 49 -2.30 9.07 3.43
N ILE A 50 -1.78 8.50 2.35
CA ILE A 50 -2.43 7.49 1.52
C ILE A 50 -1.50 6.29 1.47
N TRP A 51 -2.03 5.12 1.83
CA TRP A 51 -1.26 3.88 1.85
C TRP A 51 -1.88 2.82 0.95
N LYS A 52 -1.03 1.89 0.51
CA LYS A 52 -1.41 0.74 -0.29
C LYS A 52 -0.54 -0.47 0.08
N VAL A 53 -1.17 -1.61 0.27
CA VAL A 53 -0.54 -2.92 0.50
C VAL A 53 -0.91 -3.83 -0.66
N ILE A 54 0.09 -4.46 -1.27
CA ILE A 54 -0.06 -5.29 -2.46
C ILE A 54 0.61 -6.64 -2.19
N VAL A 55 -0.17 -7.71 -2.17
CA VAL A 55 0.34 -9.08 -2.17
C VAL A 55 0.47 -9.53 -3.62
N VAL A 56 1.65 -10.01 -4.00
CA VAL A 56 1.95 -10.48 -5.36
C VAL A 56 2.05 -12.01 -5.34
N LEU A 57 1.16 -12.69 -6.04
CA LEU A 57 1.13 -14.14 -6.15
C LEU A 57 1.15 -14.56 -7.62
N PRO A 58 1.86 -15.64 -8.01
CA PRO A 58 1.66 -16.25 -9.32
C PRO A 58 0.20 -16.70 -9.48
N GLU A 59 -0.39 -16.55 -10.66
CA GLU A 59 -1.78 -16.96 -10.92
C GLU A 59 -2.01 -18.43 -10.56
N GLY A 60 -3.12 -18.74 -9.89
CA GLY A 60 -3.41 -20.10 -9.46
C GLY A 60 -4.78 -20.27 -8.80
N THR A 61 -4.89 -21.23 -7.90
CA THR A 61 -6.09 -21.48 -7.09
C THR A 61 -5.74 -21.57 -5.60
N ASN A 62 -6.74 -21.42 -4.71
CA ASN A 62 -6.57 -21.48 -3.25
C ASN A 62 -5.58 -20.44 -2.69
N ASP A 63 -5.77 -19.18 -3.07
CA ASP A 63 -4.73 -18.14 -3.05
C ASP A 63 -4.22 -17.82 -1.64
N ALA A 64 -5.09 -17.78 -0.63
CA ALA A 64 -4.69 -17.58 0.76
C ALA A 64 -3.72 -18.67 1.27
N SER A 65 -3.86 -19.91 0.78
CA SER A 65 -2.98 -21.02 1.15
C SER A 65 -1.61 -20.98 0.45
N ARG A 66 -1.48 -20.20 -0.62
CA ARG A 66 -0.22 -20.02 -1.37
C ARG A 66 0.63 -18.88 -0.82
N VAL A 67 0.07 -18.03 0.04
CA VAL A 67 0.84 -16.98 0.71
C VAL A 67 1.82 -17.63 1.67
N SER A 68 3.09 -17.27 1.53
CA SER A 68 4.21 -17.78 2.32
C SER A 68 5.09 -16.63 2.76
N ALA A 69 5.99 -16.88 3.71
CA ALA A 69 6.95 -15.89 4.18
C ALA A 69 7.88 -15.32 3.07
N THR A 70 7.91 -15.92 1.88
CA THR A 70 8.68 -15.44 0.72
C THR A 70 7.82 -14.76 -0.34
N THR A 71 6.49 -14.80 -0.19
CA THR A 71 5.57 -14.08 -1.08
C THR A 71 5.91 -12.60 -1.05
N ARG A 72 5.96 -11.96 -2.22
CA ARG A 72 6.32 -10.56 -2.31
C ARG A 72 5.16 -9.71 -1.79
N LEU A 73 5.46 -8.89 -0.79
CA LEU A 73 4.53 -7.97 -0.15
C LEU A 73 5.07 -6.56 -0.33
N ILE A 74 4.32 -5.70 -1.02
CA ILE A 74 4.69 -4.30 -1.26
C ILE A 74 3.78 -3.43 -0.40
N ALA A 75 4.35 -2.72 0.57
CA ALA A 75 3.66 -1.71 1.35
C ALA A 75 4.24 -0.32 1.03
N VAL A 76 3.37 0.61 0.69
CA VAL A 76 3.73 2.02 0.46
C VAL A 76 2.84 2.93 1.30
N ASP A 77 3.41 4.02 1.78
CA ASP A 77 2.71 5.05 2.53
C ASP A 77 3.22 6.45 2.13
N THR A 78 2.36 7.18 1.43
CA THR A 78 2.71 8.39 0.68
C THR A 78 2.03 9.61 1.31
N PRO A 79 2.73 10.75 1.47
CA PRO A 79 2.09 12.00 1.86
C PRO A 79 1.06 12.43 0.81
N ASN A 80 -0.07 13.00 1.23
CA ASN A 80 -1.02 13.64 0.33
C ASN A 80 -0.57 15.07 0.01
N ASP A 81 0.51 15.19 -0.75
CA ASP A 81 1.14 16.45 -1.15
C ASP A 81 1.32 16.46 -2.68
N ASN A 82 1.28 17.63 -3.30
CA ASN A 82 1.57 17.76 -4.74
C ASN A 82 3.07 17.78 -5.06
N SER A 83 3.93 17.93 -4.06
CA SER A 83 5.40 18.02 -4.20
C SER A 83 6.09 16.65 -4.14
N LEU A 84 5.37 15.58 -4.47
CA LEU A 84 5.85 14.22 -4.34
C LEU A 84 6.84 13.84 -5.44
N ASN A 85 7.82 13.03 -5.06
CA ASN A 85 8.60 12.22 -5.99
C ASN A 85 7.69 11.24 -6.77
N THR A 86 7.94 11.12 -8.07
CA THR A 86 7.23 10.19 -8.97
C THR A 86 7.65 8.73 -8.76
N ALA A 87 8.85 8.50 -8.22
CA ALA A 87 9.37 7.18 -7.87
C ALA A 87 8.73 6.69 -6.55
N TRP A 88 7.67 5.88 -6.69
CA TRP A 88 6.91 5.35 -5.56
C TRP A 88 7.75 4.52 -4.58
N GLY A 89 8.85 3.92 -5.06
CA GLY A 89 9.74 3.11 -4.24
C GLY A 89 10.38 3.86 -3.06
N SER A 90 10.40 5.20 -3.11
CA SER A 90 10.87 6.05 -2.01
C SER A 90 9.91 6.11 -0.81
N TYR A 91 8.65 5.71 -1.00
CA TYR A 91 7.61 5.70 0.02
C TYR A 91 7.31 4.30 0.56
N ARG A 92 8.21 3.34 0.32
CA ARG A 92 8.06 1.99 0.87
C ARG A 92 8.10 2.03 2.39
N THR A 93 7.29 1.18 2.98
CA THR A 93 7.21 0.98 4.43
C THR A 93 6.95 -0.51 4.71
N THR A 94 6.72 -0.86 5.97
CA THR A 94 6.27 -2.17 6.42
C THR A 94 4.75 -2.18 6.59
N VAL A 95 4.12 -3.37 6.57
CA VAL A 95 2.69 -3.47 6.89
C VAL A 95 2.47 -3.14 8.38
N ASP A 96 3.36 -3.59 9.27
CA ASP A 96 3.35 -3.23 10.69
C ASP A 96 3.24 -1.70 10.92
N ALA A 97 3.95 -0.91 10.11
CA ALA A 97 3.92 0.55 10.25
C ALA A 97 2.57 1.14 9.82
N ILE A 98 1.92 0.56 8.80
CA ILE A 98 0.58 0.96 8.37
C ILE A 98 -0.45 0.57 9.42
N GLU A 99 -0.37 -0.63 9.97
CA GLU A 99 -1.25 -1.10 11.04
C GLU A 99 -1.09 -0.28 12.30
N SER A 100 0.14 0.03 12.71
CA SER A 100 0.41 0.93 13.83
C SER A 100 -0.18 2.34 13.60
N ALA A 101 -0.25 2.82 12.36
CA ALA A 101 -0.79 4.14 12.03
C ALA A 101 -2.32 4.15 11.93
N THR A 102 -2.95 3.01 11.61
CA THR A 102 -4.38 2.91 11.27
C THR A 102 -5.21 2.19 12.33
N GLY A 103 -4.59 1.33 13.14
CA GLY A 103 -5.25 0.41 14.07
C GLY A 103 -5.89 -0.81 13.38
N TYR A 104 -5.58 -1.07 12.11
CA TYR A 104 -6.08 -2.23 11.38
C TYR A 104 -5.23 -3.47 11.62
N ASP A 105 -5.85 -4.64 11.41
CA ASP A 105 -5.22 -5.96 11.27
C ASP A 105 -5.41 -6.39 9.81
N LEU A 106 -4.42 -6.06 8.99
CA LEU A 106 -4.38 -6.38 7.57
C LEU A 106 -3.94 -7.84 7.39
N LEU A 107 -4.22 -8.44 6.24
CA LEU A 107 -3.81 -9.82 5.95
C LEU A 107 -4.31 -10.87 6.97
N SER A 108 -5.30 -10.55 7.80
CA SER A 108 -5.86 -11.40 8.87
C SER A 108 -6.38 -12.79 8.44
N ALA A 109 -6.56 -13.00 7.13
CA ALA A 109 -6.89 -14.32 6.56
C ALA A 109 -5.68 -15.27 6.41
N ILE A 110 -4.45 -14.78 6.59
CA ILE A 110 -3.19 -15.53 6.51
C ILE A 110 -2.79 -15.99 7.92
N PRO A 111 -2.13 -17.15 8.10
CA PRO A 111 -1.65 -17.56 9.43
C PRO A 111 -0.73 -16.54 10.10
N ALA A 112 -0.94 -16.29 11.40
CA ALA A 112 -0.20 -15.28 12.17
C ALA A 112 1.33 -15.46 12.12
N SER A 113 1.83 -16.69 12.07
CA SER A 113 3.27 -16.97 11.94
C SER A 113 3.87 -16.50 10.62
N ILE A 114 3.07 -16.46 9.55
CA ILE A 114 3.47 -15.93 8.23
C ILE A 114 3.36 -14.40 8.24
N GLN A 115 2.28 -13.86 8.80
CA GLN A 115 2.07 -12.42 8.98
C GLN A 115 3.25 -11.76 9.69
N THR A 116 3.64 -12.26 10.87
CA THR A 116 4.76 -11.72 11.67
C THR A 116 6.06 -11.61 10.87
N VAL A 117 6.29 -12.53 9.94
CA VAL A 117 7.50 -12.54 9.12
C VAL A 117 7.40 -11.61 7.93
N MET A 118 6.23 -11.53 7.28
CA MET A 118 6.03 -10.72 6.08
C MET A 118 5.83 -9.25 6.40
N GLU A 119 5.02 -8.95 7.41
CA GLU A 119 4.55 -7.61 7.71
C GLU A 119 5.65 -6.71 8.26
N ALA A 120 6.61 -7.29 8.97
CA ALA A 120 7.83 -6.62 9.45
C ALA A 120 8.83 -6.30 8.34
N ARG A 121 8.66 -6.80 7.11
CA ARG A 121 9.61 -6.62 6.01
C ARG A 121 9.20 -5.48 5.09
N MET A 122 10.17 -4.62 4.81
CA MET A 122 10.04 -3.62 3.75
C MET A 122 10.46 -4.24 2.41
N ASP A 123 9.63 -4.09 1.37
CA ASP A 123 9.94 -4.54 0.01
C ASP A 123 11.27 -3.95 -0.48
N LYS A 124 12.06 -4.76 -1.17
CA LYS A 124 13.31 -4.34 -1.83
C LYS A 124 13.35 -4.73 -3.31
N GLY A 125 12.22 -5.17 -3.86
CA GLY A 125 12.13 -5.60 -5.25
C GLY A 125 12.15 -4.44 -6.26
N PRO A 126 12.05 -4.76 -7.56
CA PRO A 126 11.99 -3.76 -8.63
C PRO A 126 10.79 -2.81 -8.47
N THR A 127 10.91 -1.60 -9.00
CA THR A 127 9.85 -0.57 -8.94
C THR A 127 9.17 -0.27 -10.27
N GLN A 128 9.62 -0.92 -11.34
CA GLN A 128 9.22 -0.73 -12.73
C GLN A 128 9.51 -2.00 -13.52
#